data_AF-A0A973GSK7-F1
#
_entry.id   AF-A0A973GSK7-F1
#
_cell.length_a   1.000
_cell.length_b   1.000
_cell.length_c   1.000
_cell.angle_alpha   90.00
_cell.angle_beta   90.00
_cell.angle_gamma   90.00
#
_symmetry.space_group_name_H-M   'P 1'
#
loop_
_entity.id
_entity.type
_entity.pdbx_description
1 polymer ?
#
loop_
_entity_poly.entity_id
_entity_poly.type
_entity_poly.pdbx_seq_one_letter_code
_entity_poly.pdbx_strand_id
1 'polypeptide(L)'
;TRNLSFHFTITGNTDLELRVPDFRAAVRDYRYIAKRYSPEHIIWRFDPLCITDKLSFEKHEERFAAIAELLTGHASSCIISFAHPYRKTTRNIEKYTSHRFVPVPPEEQKSYAERLAMLAQGFNIKLFACCNDHLLSDRIGKARCIDGSRLSLLFGTALDTRPAASRKECGCTRSIDIGAYDTCGHGCVYCYANTDQEKASRAPAAHDPAAASLSPPAPAAAKQDPSTP
;
A
#
# COMPACT_ATOMS: atom_id res chain seq x y z
N THR A 1 12.49 -20.05 -6.39
CA THR A 1 11.51 -19.04 -5.94
C THR A 1 10.46 -18.81 -7.03
N ARG A 2 9.37 -19.59 -7.06
CA ARG A 2 8.34 -19.52 -8.12
C ARG A 2 6.98 -19.00 -7.67
N ASN A 3 6.72 -18.91 -6.36
CA ASN A 3 5.42 -18.47 -5.82
C ASN A 3 5.57 -17.04 -5.25
N LEU A 4 5.55 -16.04 -6.12
CA LEU A 4 5.66 -14.63 -5.72
C LEU A 4 4.39 -13.88 -6.12
N SER A 5 3.75 -13.22 -5.16
CA SER A 5 2.67 -12.27 -5.44
C SER A 5 3.05 -10.90 -4.90
N PHE A 6 2.70 -9.86 -5.63
CA PHE A 6 3.16 -8.50 -5.42
C PHE A 6 1.97 -7.58 -5.17
N HIS A 7 2.14 -6.69 -4.19
CA HIS A 7 1.33 -5.50 -4.05
C HIS A 7 2.19 -4.32 -4.46
N PHE A 8 1.75 -3.56 -5.45
CA PHE A 8 2.57 -2.49 -6.02
C PHE A 8 1.79 -1.18 -5.99
N THR A 9 2.25 -0.25 -5.16
CA THR A 9 1.62 1.05 -4.99
C THR A 9 2.07 2.01 -6.08
N ILE A 10 1.10 2.60 -6.78
CA ILE A 10 1.31 3.71 -7.71
C ILE A 10 0.16 4.68 -7.49
N THR A 11 0.38 5.75 -6.72
CA THR A 11 -0.60 6.84 -6.57
C THR A 11 -0.23 8.04 -7.43
N GLY A 12 1.08 8.27 -7.64
CA GLY A 12 1.59 9.46 -8.33
C GLY A 12 1.52 10.75 -7.52
N ASN A 13 1.31 10.67 -6.20
CA ASN A 13 1.15 11.81 -5.31
C ASN A 13 2.49 12.34 -4.78
N THR A 14 3.30 12.94 -5.66
CA THR A 14 4.61 13.51 -5.29
C THR A 14 4.55 14.60 -4.21
N ASP A 15 3.38 15.24 -4.05
CA ASP A 15 3.14 16.23 -2.98
C ASP A 15 3.13 15.59 -1.58
N LEU A 16 2.81 14.30 -1.49
CA LEU A 16 2.68 13.54 -0.23
C LEU A 16 3.68 12.39 -0.11
N GLU A 17 4.31 12.00 -1.22
CA GLU A 17 5.27 10.91 -1.36
C GLU A 17 6.62 11.50 -1.80
N LEU A 18 7.41 11.94 -0.81
CA LEU A 18 8.51 12.89 -1.05
C LEU A 18 9.71 12.29 -1.78
N ARG A 19 9.89 10.97 -1.72
CA ARG A 19 11.07 10.27 -2.26
C ARG A 19 10.69 8.98 -2.98
N VAL A 20 9.52 8.95 -3.61
CA VAL A 20 9.12 7.85 -4.52
C VAL A 20 9.50 8.20 -5.96
N PRO A 21 9.65 7.20 -6.84
CA PRO A 21 9.80 7.47 -8.27
C PRO A 21 8.54 8.14 -8.86
N ASP A 22 8.70 8.88 -9.96
CA ASP A 22 7.58 9.35 -10.78
C ASP A 22 6.68 8.18 -11.18
N PHE A 23 5.37 8.41 -11.24
CA PHE A 23 4.40 7.34 -11.51
C PHE A 23 4.62 6.67 -12.86
N ARG A 24 5.16 7.36 -13.87
CA ARG A 24 5.45 6.73 -15.17
C ARG A 24 6.61 5.76 -15.06
N ALA A 25 7.60 6.05 -14.20
CA ALA A 25 8.67 5.12 -13.89
C ALA A 25 8.12 3.91 -13.12
N ALA A 26 7.30 4.14 -12.09
CA ALA A 26 6.65 3.07 -11.33
C ALA A 26 5.76 2.18 -12.22
N VAL A 27 5.06 2.75 -13.20
CA VAL A 27 4.29 2.01 -14.21
C VAL A 27 5.19 1.11 -15.07
N ARG A 28 6.38 1.58 -15.47
CA ARG A 28 7.33 0.73 -16.22
C ARG A 28 7.74 -0.50 -15.39
N ASP A 29 8.03 -0.29 -14.11
CA ASP A 29 8.43 -1.37 -13.20
C ASP A 29 7.27 -2.35 -12.94
N TYR A 30 6.05 -1.83 -12.74
CA TYR A 30 4.85 -2.65 -12.62
C TYR A 30 4.66 -3.53 -13.87
N ARG A 31 4.72 -2.93 -15.06
CA ARG A 31 4.55 -3.65 -16.32
C ARG A 31 5.65 -4.69 -16.52
N TYR A 32 6.87 -4.42 -16.09
CA TYR A 32 7.97 -5.39 -16.10
C TYR A 32 7.63 -6.62 -15.24
N ILE A 33 7.15 -6.41 -14.01
CA ILE A 33 6.74 -7.52 -13.11
C ILE A 33 5.54 -8.28 -13.69
N ALA A 34 4.52 -7.57 -14.17
CA ALA A 34 3.33 -8.19 -14.77
C ALA A 34 3.68 -9.06 -15.98
N LYS A 35 4.61 -8.62 -16.85
CA LYS A 35 5.10 -9.40 -17.99
C LYS A 35 5.95 -10.59 -17.58
N ARG A 36 6.74 -10.45 -16.51
CA ARG A 36 7.63 -11.51 -16.02
C ARG A 36 6.87 -12.66 -15.37
N TYR A 37 5.77 -12.36 -14.68
CA TYR A 37 4.98 -13.37 -13.94
C TYR A 37 3.60 -13.54 -14.58
N SER A 38 2.70 -12.59 -14.33
CA SER A 38 1.38 -12.44 -14.97
C SER A 38 0.66 -11.27 -14.28
N PRO A 39 -0.32 -10.61 -14.92
CA PRO A 39 -1.23 -9.67 -14.25
C PRO A 39 -1.88 -10.25 -12.98
N GLU A 40 -2.08 -11.56 -12.89
CA GLU A 40 -2.63 -12.21 -11.70
C GLU A 40 -1.63 -12.29 -10.53
N HIS A 41 -0.34 -12.08 -10.77
CA HIS A 41 0.66 -12.10 -9.70
C HIS A 41 0.82 -10.74 -9.02
N ILE A 42 0.34 -9.65 -9.63
CA ILE A 42 0.59 -8.29 -9.15
C ILE A 42 -0.72 -7.50 -9.03
N ILE A 43 -0.95 -6.91 -7.86
CA ILE A 43 -2.11 -6.08 -7.59
C ILE A 43 -1.66 -4.62 -7.57
N TRP A 44 -2.30 -3.79 -8.39
CA TRP A 44 -2.10 -2.34 -8.32
C TRP A 44 -2.75 -1.81 -7.04
N ARG A 45 -2.03 -0.97 -6.32
CA ARG A 45 -2.57 -0.24 -5.18
C ARG A 45 -2.57 1.24 -5.50
N PHE A 46 -3.75 1.79 -5.74
CA PHE A 46 -3.96 3.23 -5.74
C PHE A 46 -4.36 3.65 -4.32
N ASP A 47 -3.45 3.39 -3.38
CA ASP A 47 -3.76 3.36 -1.95
C ASP A 47 -2.60 3.97 -1.13
N PRO A 48 -2.87 4.95 -0.25
CA PRO A 48 -4.19 5.50 0.09
C PRO A 48 -4.60 6.73 -0.74
N LEU A 49 -5.92 6.93 -0.86
CA LEU A 49 -6.52 8.20 -1.26
C LEU A 49 -6.38 9.21 -0.12
N CYS A 50 -5.63 10.28 -0.37
CA CYS A 50 -5.40 11.37 0.60
C CYS A 50 -6.02 12.67 0.11
N ILE A 51 -7.22 13.01 0.60
CA ILE A 51 -7.85 14.30 0.26
C ILE A 51 -7.29 15.40 1.15
N THR A 52 -6.84 16.49 0.52
CA THR A 52 -6.30 17.66 1.20
C THR A 52 -6.86 18.94 0.60
N ASP A 53 -6.63 20.06 1.29
CA ASP A 53 -6.90 21.42 0.84
C ASP A 53 -6.32 21.79 -0.55
N LYS A 54 -5.29 21.07 -1.00
CA LYS A 54 -4.57 21.28 -2.27
C LYS A 54 -4.64 20.09 -3.22
N LEU A 55 -5.07 18.94 -2.73
CA LEU A 55 -5.19 17.70 -3.47
C LEU A 55 -6.63 17.18 -3.35
N SER A 56 -7.48 17.65 -4.26
CA SER A 56 -8.90 17.26 -4.35
C SER A 56 -9.07 15.85 -4.89
N PHE A 57 -10.28 15.30 -4.76
CA PHE A 57 -10.61 14.00 -5.35
C PHE A 57 -10.46 14.00 -6.87
N GLU A 58 -10.85 15.08 -7.55
CA GLU A 58 -10.76 15.20 -9.02
C GLU A 58 -9.32 15.02 -9.50
N LYS A 59 -8.32 15.56 -8.77
CA LYS A 59 -6.90 15.33 -9.08
C LYS A 59 -6.50 13.87 -8.90
N HIS A 60 -7.01 13.19 -7.87
CA HIS A 60 -6.78 11.75 -7.70
C HIS A 60 -7.45 10.95 -8.82
N GLU A 61 -8.65 11.33 -9.23
CA GLU A 61 -9.41 10.68 -10.29
C GLU A 61 -8.71 10.81 -11.65
N GLU A 62 -8.27 12.02 -12.01
CA GLU A 62 -7.47 12.26 -13.21
C GLU A 62 -6.18 11.42 -13.20
N ARG A 63 -5.50 11.36 -12.05
CA ARG A 63 -4.28 10.58 -11.89
C ARG A 63 -4.55 9.08 -11.98
N PHE A 64 -5.64 8.61 -11.37
CA PHE A 64 -6.08 7.22 -11.45
C PHE A 64 -6.33 6.82 -12.89
N ALA A 65 -7.08 7.63 -13.65
CA ALA A 65 -7.37 7.38 -15.06
C ALA A 65 -6.08 7.31 -15.90
N ALA A 66 -5.15 8.26 -15.71
CA ALA A 66 -3.87 8.26 -16.42
C ALA A 66 -3.01 7.02 -16.11
N ILE A 67 -2.99 6.56 -14.85
CA ILE A 67 -2.26 5.34 -14.48
C ILE A 67 -2.97 4.09 -15.03
N ALA A 68 -4.30 4.02 -14.90
CA ALA A 68 -5.10 2.90 -15.38
C ALA A 68 -4.92 2.69 -16.89
N GLU A 69 -4.95 3.78 -17.66
CA GLU A 69 -4.68 3.76 -19.11
C GLU A 69 -3.30 3.14 -19.40
N LEU A 70 -2.24 3.60 -18.73
CA LEU A 70 -0.89 3.08 -18.92
C LEU A 70 -0.71 1.62 -18.45
N LEU A 71 -1.57 1.15 -17.55
CA LEU A 71 -1.59 -0.22 -17.05
C LEU A 71 -2.53 -1.15 -17.84
N THR A 72 -3.22 -0.67 -18.87
CA THR A 72 -4.13 -1.46 -19.70
C THR A 72 -3.47 -2.76 -20.17
N GLY A 73 -4.15 -3.89 -19.92
CA GLY A 73 -3.67 -5.24 -20.25
C GLY A 73 -2.56 -5.78 -19.33
N HIS A 74 -2.13 -5.03 -18.32
CA HIS A 74 -1.08 -5.43 -17.37
C HIS A 74 -1.59 -5.51 -15.93
N ALA A 75 -2.64 -4.77 -15.58
CA ALA A 75 -3.32 -4.85 -14.29
C ALA A 75 -4.74 -5.43 -14.46
N SER A 76 -5.11 -6.42 -13.65
CA SER A 76 -6.48 -6.96 -13.59
C SER A 76 -7.26 -6.52 -12.35
N SER A 77 -6.55 -5.99 -11.34
CA SER A 77 -7.15 -5.57 -10.08
C SER A 77 -6.44 -4.36 -9.47
N CYS A 78 -7.24 -3.52 -8.80
CA CYS A 78 -6.75 -2.37 -8.05
C CYS A 78 -7.37 -2.35 -6.64
N ILE A 79 -6.56 -2.03 -5.64
CA ILE A 79 -7.02 -1.80 -4.26
C ILE A 79 -6.92 -0.32 -3.94
N ILE A 80 -7.98 0.21 -3.32
CA ILE A 80 -8.05 1.56 -2.75
C ILE A 80 -8.41 1.51 -1.26
N SER A 81 -8.06 2.57 -0.53
CA SER A 81 -8.62 2.92 0.77
C SER A 81 -8.51 4.44 0.97
N PHE A 82 -9.32 5.01 1.85
CA PHE A 82 -9.14 6.41 2.26
C PHE A 82 -8.14 6.48 3.42
N ALA A 83 -7.19 7.41 3.34
CA ALA A 83 -6.24 7.64 4.41
C ALA A 83 -6.98 8.07 5.69
N HIS A 84 -6.74 7.36 6.78
CA HIS A 84 -7.21 7.80 8.09
C HIS A 84 -6.23 8.82 8.69
N PRO A 85 -6.67 10.04 9.02
CA PRO A 85 -5.82 11.02 9.69
C PRO A 85 -5.61 10.59 11.15
N TYR A 86 -4.46 9.99 11.43
CA TYR A 86 -3.97 9.76 12.78
C TYR A 86 -3.11 10.95 13.23
N ARG A 87 -2.98 11.16 14.54
CA ARG A 87 -2.14 12.24 15.11
C ARG A 87 -0.74 12.31 14.47
N LYS A 88 -0.15 11.15 14.18
CA LYS A 88 1.15 11.03 13.51
C LYS A 88 1.11 11.51 12.06
N THR A 89 0.12 11.09 11.27
CA THR A 89 0.04 11.46 9.86
C THR A 89 -0.33 12.93 9.70
N THR A 90 -1.17 13.48 10.59
CA THR A 90 -1.45 14.92 10.68
C THR A 90 -0.19 15.73 11.01
N ARG A 91 0.62 15.29 11.98
CA ARG A 91 1.90 15.96 12.27
C ARG A 91 2.87 15.91 11.09
N ASN A 92 2.95 14.77 10.41
CA ASN A 92 3.87 14.59 9.29
C ASN A 92 3.48 15.45 8.09
N ILE A 93 2.19 15.53 7.74
CA ILE A 93 1.74 16.38 6.63
C ILE A 93 2.06 17.86 6.91
N GLU A 94 1.83 18.33 8.14
CA GLU A 94 2.15 19.71 8.54
C GLU A 94 3.65 20.00 8.63
N LYS A 95 4.47 19.00 9.05
CA LYS A 95 5.93 19.16 9.15
C LYS A 95 6.59 19.22 7.78
N TYR A 96 6.16 18.36 6.85
CA TYR A 96 6.91 18.12 5.60
C TYR A 96 6.27 18.71 4.36
N THR A 97 5.02 19.18 4.44
CA THR A 97 4.31 19.75 3.29
C THR A 97 3.51 20.98 3.72
N SER A 98 2.91 21.64 2.74
CA SER A 98 1.99 22.74 2.97
C SER A 98 0.52 22.32 2.90
N HIS A 99 0.24 21.01 2.97
CA HIS A 99 -1.10 20.43 2.85
C HIS A 99 -1.73 20.21 4.23
N ARG A 100 -3.06 20.15 4.25
CA ARG A 100 -3.85 19.74 5.41
C ARG A 100 -4.91 18.73 5.00
N PHE A 101 -5.02 17.63 5.75
CA PHE A 101 -6.06 16.64 5.51
C PHE A 101 -7.44 17.29 5.57
N VAL A 102 -8.27 16.99 4.59
CA VAL A 102 -9.68 17.38 4.55
C VAL A 102 -10.51 16.14 4.86
N PRO A 103 -11.30 16.15 5.96
CA PRO A 103 -12.22 15.06 6.24
C PRO A 103 -13.25 14.93 5.12
N VAL A 104 -13.43 13.71 4.61
CA VAL A 104 -14.45 13.39 3.61
C VAL A 104 -15.52 12.54 4.30
N PRO A 105 -16.80 12.96 4.33
CA PRO A 105 -17.89 12.17 4.88
C PRO A 105 -18.05 10.80 4.19
N PRO A 106 -18.55 9.77 4.88
CA PRO A 106 -18.69 8.43 4.31
C PRO A 106 -19.49 8.36 3.00
N GLU A 107 -20.57 9.14 2.88
CA GLU A 107 -21.39 9.18 1.65
C GLU A 107 -20.62 9.76 0.46
N GLU A 108 -19.79 10.77 0.70
CA GLU A 108 -18.94 11.36 -0.34
C GLU A 108 -17.79 10.43 -0.72
N GLN A 109 -17.17 9.74 0.26
CA GLN A 109 -16.19 8.68 -0.01
C GLN A 109 -16.79 7.57 -0.89
N LYS A 110 -18.05 7.18 -0.64
CA LYS A 110 -18.76 6.19 -1.45
C LYS A 110 -18.96 6.68 -2.89
N SER A 111 -19.42 7.93 -3.06
CA SER A 111 -19.55 8.55 -4.39
C SER A 111 -18.22 8.57 -5.16
N TYR A 112 -17.13 8.94 -4.48
CA TYR A 112 -15.77 8.93 -5.02
C TYR A 112 -15.31 7.52 -5.43
N ALA A 113 -15.52 6.53 -4.56
CA ALA A 113 -15.16 5.15 -4.83
C ALA A 113 -15.93 4.58 -6.04
N GLU A 114 -17.23 4.90 -6.18
CA GLU A 114 -18.04 4.51 -7.33
C GLU A 114 -17.54 5.14 -8.64
N ARG A 115 -17.14 6.41 -8.62
CA ARG A 115 -16.52 7.07 -9.78
C ARG A 115 -15.24 6.35 -10.21
N LEU A 116 -14.36 6.02 -9.27
CA LEU A 116 -13.15 5.23 -9.57
C LEU A 116 -13.50 3.82 -10.06
N ALA A 117 -14.56 3.19 -9.53
CA ALA A 117 -14.99 1.86 -9.95
C ALA A 117 -15.47 1.85 -11.41
N MET A 118 -16.24 2.86 -11.82
CA MET A 118 -16.67 3.02 -13.22
C MET A 118 -15.48 3.23 -14.15
N LEU A 119 -14.52 4.08 -13.77
CA LEU A 119 -13.28 4.27 -14.53
C LEU A 119 -12.49 2.97 -14.65
N ALA A 120 -12.27 2.28 -13.54
CA ALA A 120 -11.53 1.01 -13.50
C ALA A 120 -12.16 -0.04 -14.42
N GLN A 121 -13.49 -0.15 -14.42
CA GLN A 121 -14.22 -1.05 -15.31
C GLN A 121 -13.99 -0.73 -16.79
N GLY A 122 -13.92 0.54 -17.16
CA GLY A 122 -13.57 0.96 -18.53
C GLY A 122 -12.20 0.45 -19.00
N PHE A 123 -11.28 0.16 -18.08
CA PHE A 123 -9.97 -0.43 -18.35
C PHE A 123 -9.88 -1.93 -18.04
N ASN A 124 -11.01 -2.62 -17.78
CA ASN A 124 -11.08 -4.01 -17.34
C ASN A 124 -10.35 -4.31 -16.02
N ILE A 125 -10.29 -3.33 -15.12
CA ILE A 125 -9.68 -3.44 -13.80
C ILE A 125 -10.79 -3.61 -12.75
N LYS A 126 -10.70 -4.68 -11.95
CA LYS A 126 -11.61 -4.89 -10.80
C LYS A 126 -11.16 -4.04 -9.62
N LEU A 127 -12.06 -3.24 -9.04
CA LEU A 127 -11.75 -2.40 -7.90
C LEU A 127 -12.11 -3.08 -6.58
N PHE A 128 -11.26 -2.92 -5.58
CA PHE A 128 -11.46 -3.45 -4.24
C PHE A 128 -11.17 -2.40 -3.16
N ALA A 129 -11.94 -2.41 -2.08
CA ALA A 129 -11.75 -1.53 -0.92
C ALA A 129 -11.12 -2.27 0.27
N CYS A 130 -10.08 -1.71 0.87
CA CYS A 130 -9.37 -2.31 2.00
C CYS A 130 -9.70 -1.63 3.34
N CYS A 131 -10.38 -2.36 4.25
CA CYS A 131 -10.76 -1.88 5.59
C CYS A 131 -11.62 -0.60 5.55
N ASN A 132 -12.45 -0.47 4.52
CA ASN A 132 -13.44 0.57 4.35
C ASN A 132 -14.72 -0.10 3.82
N ASP A 133 -15.34 -0.95 4.63
CA ASP A 133 -16.47 -1.80 4.19
C ASP A 133 -17.71 -0.99 3.76
N HIS A 134 -17.81 0.28 4.19
CA HIS A 134 -18.86 1.21 3.74
C HIS A 134 -18.78 1.57 2.26
N LEU A 135 -17.65 1.27 1.59
CA LEU A 135 -17.46 1.50 0.15
C LEU A 135 -17.90 0.30 -0.70
N LEU A 136 -18.24 -0.84 -0.11
CA LEU A 136 -18.56 -2.04 -0.87
C LEU A 136 -19.87 -1.86 -1.65
N SER A 137 -19.88 -2.39 -2.88
CA SER A 137 -21.02 -2.34 -3.80
C SER A 137 -20.90 -3.44 -4.86
N ASP A 138 -21.84 -3.47 -5.81
CA ASP A 138 -21.79 -4.39 -6.95
C ASP A 138 -20.56 -4.18 -7.84
N ARG A 139 -19.91 -3.01 -7.77
CA ARG A 139 -18.70 -2.69 -8.54
C ARG A 139 -17.41 -2.76 -7.71
N ILE A 140 -17.52 -2.78 -6.37
CA ILE A 140 -16.39 -2.65 -5.45
C ILE A 140 -16.36 -3.84 -4.49
N GLY A 141 -15.38 -4.72 -4.70
CA GLY A 141 -15.19 -5.89 -3.86
C GLY A 141 -14.44 -5.60 -2.55
N LYS A 142 -14.48 -6.54 -1.62
CA LYS A 142 -13.67 -6.47 -0.40
C LYS A 142 -12.23 -6.90 -0.67
N ALA A 143 -11.28 -6.03 -0.38
CA ALA A 143 -9.86 -6.32 -0.56
C ALA A 143 -9.31 -7.22 0.55
N ARG A 144 -8.31 -8.00 0.18
CA ARG A 144 -7.45 -8.75 1.09
C ARG A 144 -6.01 -8.56 0.62
N CYS A 145 -5.15 -8.03 1.47
CA CYS A 145 -3.71 -7.94 1.14
C CYS A 145 -3.10 -9.34 1.09
N ILE A 146 -3.51 -10.25 1.98
CA ILE A 146 -3.13 -11.65 1.94
C ILE A 146 -4.39 -12.51 1.80
N ASP A 147 -4.65 -13.00 0.59
CA ASP A 147 -5.81 -13.84 0.26
C ASP A 147 -5.35 -15.27 -0.01
N GLY A 148 -5.40 -16.13 1.01
CA GLY A 148 -4.98 -17.53 0.92
C GLY A 148 -5.75 -18.31 -0.15
N SER A 149 -7.03 -17.99 -0.38
CA SER A 149 -7.85 -18.65 -1.40
C SER A 149 -7.38 -18.27 -2.80
N ARG A 150 -7.18 -16.96 -3.05
CA ARG A 150 -6.64 -16.45 -4.32
C ARG A 150 -5.23 -16.97 -4.58
N LEU A 151 -4.36 -16.94 -3.58
CA LEU A 151 -2.99 -17.42 -3.68
C LEU A 151 -2.93 -18.94 -3.89
N SER A 152 -3.87 -19.70 -3.29
CA SER A 152 -3.97 -21.14 -3.52
C SER A 152 -4.29 -21.46 -4.98
N LEU A 153 -5.22 -20.71 -5.58
CA LEU A 153 -5.55 -20.82 -6.99
C LEU A 153 -4.36 -20.41 -7.87
N LEU A 154 -3.72 -19.28 -7.56
CA LEU A 154 -2.61 -18.72 -8.34
C LEU A 154 -1.42 -19.68 -8.41
N PHE A 155 -1.10 -20.36 -7.32
CA PHE A 155 0.08 -21.22 -7.20
C PHE A 155 -0.24 -22.72 -7.27
N GLY A 156 -1.51 -23.09 -7.44
CA GLY A 156 -1.94 -24.49 -7.43
C GLY A 156 -1.56 -25.25 -6.15
N THR A 157 -1.53 -24.57 -5.01
CA THR A 157 -1.07 -25.11 -3.72
C THR A 157 -2.09 -24.78 -2.64
N ALA A 158 -2.47 -25.75 -1.80
CA ALA A 158 -3.35 -25.46 -0.67
C ALA A 158 -2.64 -24.60 0.39
N LEU A 159 -3.13 -23.39 0.63
CA LEU A 159 -2.63 -22.49 1.68
C LEU A 159 -3.64 -22.36 2.83
N ASP A 160 -3.18 -21.88 3.98
CA ASP A 160 -4.03 -21.60 5.13
C ASP A 160 -4.98 -20.43 4.82
N THR A 161 -6.28 -20.70 4.81
CA THR A 161 -7.33 -19.72 4.50
C THR A 161 -8.04 -19.19 5.75
N ARG A 162 -7.57 -19.54 6.95
CA ARG A 162 -8.18 -19.05 8.19
C ARG A 162 -8.08 -17.52 8.26
N PRO A 163 -9.18 -16.82 8.62
CA PRO A 163 -9.16 -15.38 8.80
C PRO A 163 -8.12 -14.96 9.85
N ALA A 164 -7.37 -13.90 9.55
CA ALA A 164 -6.38 -13.29 10.44
C ALA A 164 -6.43 -11.77 10.25
N ALA A 165 -7.53 -11.16 10.69
CA ALA A 165 -7.73 -9.73 10.61
C ALA A 165 -6.71 -8.98 11.49
N SER A 166 -5.90 -8.11 10.88
CA SER A 166 -4.94 -7.26 11.62
C SER A 166 -5.59 -6.02 12.24
N ARG A 167 -6.78 -5.65 11.77
CA ARG A 167 -7.58 -4.51 12.24
C ARG A 167 -9.05 -4.70 11.87
N LYS A 168 -9.93 -3.83 12.38
CA LYS A 168 -11.35 -3.80 12.01
C LYS A 168 -11.52 -3.82 10.48
N GLU A 169 -12.46 -4.63 10.01
CA GLU A 169 -12.80 -4.82 8.59
C GLU A 169 -11.71 -5.46 7.72
N CYS A 170 -10.55 -5.82 8.27
CA CYS A 170 -9.51 -6.53 7.52
C CYS A 170 -9.98 -7.93 7.11
N GLY A 171 -9.92 -8.23 5.81
CA GLY A 171 -10.33 -9.53 5.26
C GLY A 171 -9.19 -10.53 5.08
N CYS A 172 -7.97 -10.23 5.51
CA CYS A 172 -6.80 -11.07 5.24
C CYS A 172 -6.86 -12.44 5.93
N THR A 173 -6.13 -13.37 5.34
CA THR A 173 -5.91 -14.73 5.86
C THR A 173 -4.57 -14.83 6.59
N ARG A 174 -4.38 -15.92 7.33
CA ARG A 174 -3.20 -16.15 8.17
C ARG A 174 -1.92 -16.04 7.36
N SER A 175 -0.97 -15.27 7.89
CA SER A 175 0.36 -15.07 7.34
C SER A 175 1.34 -14.72 8.45
N ILE A 176 2.64 -14.78 8.13
CA ILE A 176 3.72 -14.34 9.01
C ILE A 176 4.34 -13.11 8.35
N ASP A 177 4.33 -11.99 9.07
CA ASP A 177 5.00 -10.77 8.61
C ASP A 177 6.51 -10.88 8.88
N ILE A 178 7.29 -10.50 7.87
CA ILE A 178 8.76 -10.47 7.91
C ILE A 178 9.30 -9.04 7.67
N GLY A 179 8.41 -8.05 7.62
CA GLY A 179 8.75 -6.65 7.40
C GLY A 179 9.42 -6.00 8.61
N ALA A 180 10.08 -4.87 8.35
CA ALA A 180 10.73 -4.06 9.37
C ALA A 180 10.26 -2.60 9.27
N TYR A 181 9.77 -2.06 10.38
CA TYR A 181 9.41 -0.64 10.49
C TYR A 181 10.66 0.24 10.53
N ASP A 182 10.48 1.54 10.27
CA ASP A 182 11.57 2.53 10.31
C ASP A 182 12.73 2.26 9.32
N THR A 183 12.50 1.45 8.27
CA THR A 183 13.51 1.11 7.26
C THR A 183 13.22 1.67 5.86
N CYS A 184 11.98 2.11 5.60
CA CYS A 184 11.57 2.57 4.28
C CYS A 184 12.02 4.02 4.03
N GLY A 185 12.82 4.26 2.99
CA GLY A 185 13.35 5.59 2.69
C GLY A 185 12.37 6.56 2.01
N HIS A 186 11.20 6.11 1.54
CA HIS A 186 10.33 6.88 0.63
C HIS A 186 9.66 8.12 1.22
N GLY A 187 9.57 8.24 2.55
CA GLY A 187 9.13 9.48 3.20
C GLY A 187 7.66 9.87 2.97
N CYS A 188 6.77 8.94 2.68
CA CYS A 188 5.35 9.26 2.52
C CYS A 188 4.78 9.85 3.82
N VAL A 189 4.11 11.00 3.74
CA VAL A 189 3.66 11.74 4.93
C VAL A 189 2.51 11.05 5.66
N TYR A 190 1.74 10.24 4.95
CA TYR A 190 0.70 9.37 5.50
C TYR A 190 1.24 8.04 6.03
N CYS A 191 2.56 7.79 5.99
CA CYS A 191 3.15 6.53 6.42
C CYS A 191 3.02 6.33 7.94
N TYR A 192 2.40 5.22 8.34
CA TYR A 192 2.33 4.82 9.74
C TYR A 192 3.55 3.99 10.18
N ALA A 193 4.25 3.31 9.26
CA ALA A 193 5.35 2.39 9.56
C ALA A 193 6.69 3.06 9.89
N ASN A 194 6.89 4.33 9.48
CA ASN A 194 8.09 5.10 9.84
C ASN A 194 7.75 6.10 10.93
N THR A 195 8.24 5.89 12.14
CA THR A 195 8.20 6.79 13.29
C THR A 195 8.98 8.06 13.03
N ASP A 196 10.16 7.93 12.42
CA ASP A 196 11.03 9.05 12.04
C ASP A 196 11.47 8.90 10.58
N GLN A 197 11.00 9.82 9.73
CA GLN A 197 11.31 9.79 8.30
C GLN A 197 12.77 10.13 7.96
N GLU A 198 13.43 10.95 8.78
CA GLU A 198 14.83 11.35 8.57
C GLU A 198 15.77 10.21 8.98
N LYS A 199 15.42 9.47 10.03
CA LYS A 199 16.14 8.25 10.39
C LYS A 199 15.92 7.16 9.34
N ALA A 200 14.68 6.92 8.94
CA ALA A 200 14.35 5.87 7.96
C ALA A 200 14.96 6.12 6.57
N SER A 201 15.19 7.38 6.17
CA SER A 201 15.85 7.70 4.90
C SER A 201 17.32 7.26 4.83
N ARG A 202 17.97 7.06 5.98
CA ARG A 202 19.37 6.62 6.09
C ARG A 202 19.51 5.10 6.15
N ALA A 203 18.44 4.37 6.47
CA ALA A 203 18.46 2.92 6.63
C ALA A 203 18.94 2.16 5.38
N PRO A 204 18.53 2.52 4.14
CA PRO A 204 18.98 1.80 2.95
C PRO A 204 20.51 1.82 2.74
N ALA A 205 21.20 2.89 3.16
CA ALA A 205 22.65 2.99 3.03
C ALA A 205 23.41 2.07 4.00
N ALA A 206 22.77 1.62 5.08
CA ALA A 206 23.34 0.70 6.05
C ALA A 206 22.99 -0.78 5.76
N HIS A 207 22.21 -1.04 4.70
CA HIS A 207 21.83 -2.40 4.34
C HIS A 207 22.98 -3.10 3.62
N ASP A 208 23.38 -4.26 4.13
CA ASP A 208 24.25 -5.21 3.44
C ASP A 208 23.40 -6.12 2.53
N PRO A 209 23.54 -6.04 1.19
CA PRO A 209 22.78 -6.89 0.27
C PRO A 209 23.03 -8.40 0.44
N ALA A 210 24.15 -8.79 1.08
CA ALA A 210 24.46 -10.18 1.38
C ALA A 210 23.83 -10.67 2.70
N ALA A 211 23.33 -9.74 3.54
CA ALA A 211 22.72 -10.09 4.81
C ALA A 211 21.33 -10.72 4.62
N ALA A 212 20.99 -11.66 5.50
CA ALA A 212 19.68 -12.33 5.51
C ALA A 212 18.54 -11.42 6.01
N SER A 213 18.86 -10.24 6.54
CA SER A 213 17.88 -9.28 7.09
C SER A 213 18.15 -7.86 6.61
N LEU A 214 17.08 -7.05 6.53
CA LEU A 214 17.15 -5.65 6.12
C LEU A 214 17.92 -4.75 7.11
N SER A 215 17.96 -5.14 8.38
CA SER A 215 18.72 -4.47 9.42
C SER A 215 19.39 -5.51 10.31
N PRO A 216 20.56 -5.18 10.89
CA PRO A 216 21.20 -6.07 11.84
C PRO A 216 20.28 -6.31 13.04
N PRO A 217 20.21 -7.54 13.58
CA PRO A 217 19.44 -7.81 14.78
C PRO A 217 19.93 -6.89 15.92
N ALA A 218 18.99 -6.39 16.72
CA ALA A 218 19.35 -5.60 17.90
C ALA A 218 20.34 -6.42 18.75
N PRO A 219 21.40 -5.79 19.31
CA PRO A 219 22.29 -6.50 20.21
C PRO A 219 21.44 -7.14 21.31
N ALA A 220 21.65 -8.43 21.56
CA ALA A 220 20.97 -9.14 22.62
C ALA A 220 21.11 -8.32 23.89
N ALA A 221 19.97 -7.97 24.52
CA ALA A 221 20.00 -7.27 25.80
C ALA A 221 20.93 -8.07 26.72
N ALA A 222 22.02 -7.43 27.17
CA ALA A 222 22.90 -8.04 28.14
C ALA A 222 22.01 -8.49 29.31
N LYS A 223 21.92 -9.80 29.52
CA LYS A 223 21.31 -10.33 30.74
C LYS A 223 22.12 -9.69 31.87
N GLN A 224 21.51 -8.77 32.61
CA GLN A 224 22.09 -8.32 33.87
C GLN A 224 22.23 -9.57 34.71
N ASP A 225 23.48 -9.96 34.95
CA ASP A 225 23.80 -11.01 35.89
C ASP A 225 23.32 -10.54 37.27
N PRO A 226 22.43 -11.25 37.96
CA PRO A 226 21.96 -10.87 39.30
C PRO A 226 23.05 -11.01 40.37
N SER A 227 24.30 -11.31 40.00
CA SER A 227 25.40 -11.62 40.92
C SER A 227 26.53 -10.59 40.95
N THR A 228 26.22 -9.29 40.91
CA THR A 228 27.17 -8.26 41.36
C THR A 228 26.54 -7.45 42.51
N PRO A 229 27.19 -7.39 43.69
CA PRO A 229 26.62 -6.90 44.95
C PRO A 229 26.31 -5.40 44.97
#